data_AF-A0A2U8I8Z1-F1
#
_entry.id   AF-A0A2U8I8Z1-F1
#
_cell.length_a   1.000
_cell.length_b   1.000
_cell.length_c   1.000
_cell.angle_alpha   90.00
_cell.angle_beta   90.00
_cell.angle_gamma   90.00
#
_symmetry.space_group_name_H-M   'P 1'
#
loop_
_entity.id
_entity.type
_entity.pdbx_description
1 polymer ?
#
loop_
_entity_poly.entity_id
_entity_poly.type
_entity_poly.pdbx_seq_one_letter_code
_entity_poly.pdbx_strand_id
1 'polypeptide(L)'
;MQQGRAEGGEGIDTYHILQHQDSEHRSIELTETIGMGEYSNILLDYRAEQIISISRRNTDVFLLLRNDRTDSNSHPLMTHLKLRNLYGPRQNNNKRVLQHNYRLETRDRSPLSGWLENIIDDNDHDLSKLIDTMSHFSSHAENNSRLEDVSSSYRSNPTFFTTEGKYAK
;
A
#
# COMPACT_ATOMS: atom_id res chain seq x y z
N MET A 1 1.94 -21.58 -9.55
CA MET A 1 1.85 -20.37 -8.70
C MET A 1 3.11 -20.25 -7.89
N GLN A 2 3.80 -19.12 -8.01
CA GLN A 2 5.00 -18.83 -7.21
C GLN A 2 4.71 -17.72 -6.20
N GLN A 3 5.30 -17.84 -5.01
CA GLN A 3 4.99 -17.01 -3.85
C GLN A 3 6.19 -16.17 -3.44
N GLY A 4 5.96 -14.88 -3.19
CA GLY A 4 6.90 -13.97 -2.53
C GLY A 4 6.37 -13.56 -1.15
N ARG A 5 7.25 -13.35 -0.18
CA ARG A 5 6.89 -12.87 1.16
C ARG A 5 7.92 -11.84 1.62
N ALA A 6 7.45 -10.75 2.22
CA ALA A 6 8.28 -9.80 2.93
C ALA A 6 7.67 -9.45 4.29
N GLU A 7 8.54 -9.22 5.26
CA GLU A 7 8.19 -8.82 6.63
C GLU A 7 8.92 -7.51 6.92
N GLY A 8 8.15 -6.47 7.21
CA GLY A 8 8.66 -5.16 7.60
C GLY A 8 8.97 -5.07 9.09
N GLY A 9 9.81 -4.10 9.42
CA GLY A 9 10.32 -3.87 10.76
C GLY A 9 9.61 -2.70 11.45
N GLU A 10 10.33 -2.06 12.37
CA GLU A 10 9.95 -0.74 12.87
C GLU A 10 10.36 0.33 11.85
N GLY A 11 9.56 1.39 11.71
CA GLY A 11 9.84 2.52 10.84
C GLY A 11 9.06 2.53 9.52
N ILE A 12 9.64 3.18 8.52
CA ILE A 12 9.03 3.34 7.19
C ILE A 12 9.73 2.38 6.22
N ASP A 13 9.02 1.33 5.83
CA ASP A 13 9.49 0.40 4.81
C ASP A 13 9.00 0.80 3.41
N THR A 14 9.67 0.31 2.38
CA THR A 14 9.27 0.52 0.98
C THR A 14 9.38 -0.77 0.19
N TYR A 15 8.24 -1.22 -0.34
CA TYR A 15 8.11 -2.42 -1.15
C TYR A 15 7.91 -2.06 -2.62
N HIS A 16 8.66 -2.71 -3.50
CA HIS A 16 8.50 -2.53 -4.94
C HIS A 16 7.89 -3.80 -5.55
N ILE A 17 6.65 -3.71 -6.02
CA ILE A 17 5.90 -4.82 -6.59
C ILE A 17 6.00 -4.75 -8.12
N LEU A 18 6.85 -5.60 -8.67
CA LEU A 18 7.15 -5.64 -10.10
C LEU A 18 6.16 -6.52 -10.87
N GLN A 19 6.03 -6.27 -12.17
CA GLN A 19 5.38 -7.22 -13.07
C GLN A 19 6.28 -8.43 -13.28
N HIS A 20 5.71 -9.63 -13.12
CA HIS A 20 6.44 -10.87 -13.31
C HIS A 20 6.51 -11.26 -14.79
N GLN A 21 7.56 -12.00 -15.15
CA GLN A 21 7.91 -12.32 -16.55
C GLN A 21 7.67 -13.79 -16.94
N ASP A 22 7.31 -14.62 -15.98
CA ASP A 22 6.87 -16.00 -16.19
C ASP A 22 5.41 -16.09 -16.65
N SER A 23 5.02 -17.27 -17.11
CA SER A 23 3.70 -17.59 -17.65
C SER A 23 2.71 -18.08 -16.57
N GLU A 24 2.93 -17.75 -15.30
CA GLU A 24 2.07 -18.20 -14.19
C GLU A 24 1.61 -17.03 -13.32
N HIS A 25 0.48 -17.21 -12.63
CA HIS A 25 0.04 -16.25 -11.61
C HIS A 25 1.02 -16.18 -10.42
N ARG A 26 1.10 -14.99 -9.81
CA ARG A 26 1.93 -14.73 -8.64
C ARG A 26 1.11 -14.39 -7.42
N SER A 27 1.64 -14.74 -6.24
CA SER A 27 1.10 -14.30 -4.96
C SER A 27 2.21 -13.67 -4.13
N ILE A 28 1.94 -12.51 -3.54
CA ILE A 28 2.88 -11.77 -2.71
C ILE A 28 2.18 -11.48 -1.38
N GLU A 29 2.84 -11.80 -0.27
CA GLU A 29 2.36 -11.46 1.08
C GLU A 29 3.30 -10.44 1.72
N LEU A 30 2.74 -9.32 2.18
CA LEU A 30 3.42 -8.31 2.99
C LEU A 30 2.85 -8.35 4.39
N THR A 31 3.72 -8.35 5.38
CA THR A 31 3.37 -8.23 6.81
C THR A 31 4.20 -7.11 7.41
N GLU A 32 3.58 -6.29 8.25
CA GLU A 32 4.23 -5.19 8.93
C GLU A 32 4.14 -5.34 10.44
N THR A 33 5.09 -4.72 11.14
CA THR A 33 5.02 -4.61 12.59
C THR A 33 3.89 -3.65 12.96
N ILE A 34 3.11 -3.99 13.99
CA ILE A 34 2.01 -3.12 14.43
C ILE A 34 2.62 -1.91 15.13
N GLY A 35 2.45 -0.72 14.53
CA GLY A 35 2.99 0.53 15.03
C GLY A 35 1.97 1.67 14.89
N MET A 36 1.85 2.51 15.92
CA MET A 36 1.00 3.71 15.85
C MET A 36 1.78 4.86 15.22
N GLY A 37 1.33 5.32 14.04
CA GLY A 37 1.81 6.56 13.41
C GLY A 37 2.83 6.38 12.29
N GLU A 38 3.31 5.16 12.07
CA GLU A 38 4.21 4.82 10.96
C GLU A 38 3.42 4.42 9.71
N TYR A 39 4.07 4.48 8.56
CA TYR A 39 3.50 4.01 7.29
C TYR A 39 4.58 3.36 6.43
N SER A 40 4.18 2.41 5.60
CA SER A 40 5.07 1.80 4.60
C SER A 40 4.59 2.14 3.19
N ASN A 41 5.53 2.27 2.25
CA ASN A 41 5.22 2.56 0.86
C ASN A 41 5.14 1.26 0.06
N ILE A 42 4.21 1.21 -0.89
CA ILE A 42 4.10 0.16 -1.89
C ILE A 42 4.14 0.83 -3.26
N LEU A 43 5.27 0.68 -3.93
CA LEU A 43 5.45 1.12 -5.30
C LEU A 43 4.98 -0.02 -6.21
N LEU A 44 3.99 0.24 -7.06
CA LEU A 44 3.43 -0.72 -8.00
C LEU A 44 3.95 -0.40 -9.40
N ASP A 45 4.64 -1.35 -10.06
CA ASP A 45 4.95 -1.29 -11.50
C ASP A 45 3.72 -1.57 -12.39
N TYR A 46 2.54 -1.24 -11.85
CA TYR A 46 1.23 -1.42 -12.45
C TYR A 46 0.59 -0.03 -12.56
N ARG A 47 -0.18 0.22 -13.62
CA ARG A 47 -1.01 1.42 -13.73
C ARG A 47 -2.26 1.29 -12.86
N ALA A 48 -2.91 2.41 -12.55
CA ALA A 48 -4.15 2.40 -11.77
C ALA A 48 -5.23 1.49 -12.41
N GLU A 49 -5.38 1.54 -13.73
CA GLU A 49 -6.33 0.70 -14.49
C GLU A 49 -6.04 -0.82 -14.45
N GLN A 50 -4.85 -1.20 -13.97
CA GLN A 50 -4.44 -2.60 -13.82
C GLN A 50 -4.79 -3.15 -12.43
N ILE A 51 -5.24 -2.29 -11.50
CA ILE A 51 -5.80 -2.72 -10.22
C ILE A 51 -7.24 -3.14 -10.49
N ILE A 52 -7.48 -4.44 -10.47
CA ILE A 52 -8.79 -5.02 -10.79
C ILE A 52 -9.73 -4.95 -9.60
N SER A 53 -9.19 -5.18 -8.40
CA SER A 53 -9.97 -5.06 -7.17
C SER A 53 -9.08 -4.84 -5.96
N ILE A 54 -9.66 -4.19 -4.96
CA ILE A 54 -9.11 -4.11 -3.61
C ILE A 54 -10.22 -4.57 -2.66
N SER A 55 -10.00 -5.67 -1.96
CA SER A 55 -10.99 -6.27 -1.06
C SER A 55 -10.38 -6.61 0.28
N ARG A 56 -11.22 -6.69 1.30
CA ARG A 56 -10.84 -7.19 2.61
C ARG A 56 -11.50 -8.53 2.85
N ARG A 57 -10.73 -9.47 3.42
CA ARG A 57 -11.24 -10.69 4.04
C ARG A 57 -10.66 -10.84 5.44
N ASN A 58 -11.52 -10.87 6.44
CA ASN A 58 -11.16 -10.83 7.86
C ASN A 58 -10.23 -9.62 8.17
N THR A 59 -9.00 -9.92 8.57
CA THR A 59 -7.94 -8.97 8.95
C THR A 59 -7.07 -8.54 7.78
N ASP A 60 -7.18 -9.24 6.65
CA ASP A 60 -6.27 -9.10 5.52
C ASP A 60 -6.92 -8.28 4.41
N VAL A 61 -6.10 -7.51 3.68
CA VAL A 61 -6.49 -6.82 2.46
C VAL A 61 -5.81 -7.46 1.26
N PHE A 62 -6.55 -7.60 0.17
CA PHE A 62 -6.14 -8.25 -1.06
C PHE A 62 -6.28 -7.28 -2.21
N LEU A 63 -5.23 -7.18 -3.02
CA LEU A 63 -5.24 -6.50 -4.30
C LEU A 63 -5.07 -7.54 -5.40
N LEU A 64 -5.95 -7.47 -6.40
CA LEU A 64 -5.80 -8.23 -7.63
C LEU A 64 -5.26 -7.32 -8.72
N LEU A 65 -4.07 -7.62 -9.23
CA LEU A 65 -3.38 -6.80 -10.22
C LEU A 65 -3.26 -7.56 -11.54
N ARG A 66 -3.69 -6.94 -12.64
CA ARG A 66 -3.58 -7.48 -14.00
C ARG A 66 -2.22 -7.14 -14.60
N ASN A 67 -1.45 -8.17 -14.92
CA ASN A 67 -0.18 -8.06 -15.62
C ASN A 67 -0.40 -7.62 -17.07
N ASP A 68 0.57 -6.92 -17.66
CA ASP A 68 0.57 -6.59 -19.10
C ASP A 68 0.71 -7.86 -19.98
N ARG A 69 1.22 -8.97 -19.41
CA ARG A 69 1.42 -10.25 -20.09
C ARG A 69 0.22 -11.19 -19.93
N THR A 70 0.08 -12.09 -20.91
CA THR A 70 -0.92 -13.15 -20.93
C THR A 70 -0.29 -14.53 -20.88
N ASP A 71 -1.07 -15.54 -20.51
CA ASP A 71 -0.70 -16.95 -20.64
C ASP A 71 -0.70 -17.41 -22.12
N SER A 72 -0.40 -18.70 -22.36
CA SER A 72 -0.38 -19.29 -23.71
C SER A 72 -1.74 -19.29 -24.40
N ASN A 73 -2.83 -19.08 -23.65
CA ASN A 73 -4.20 -19.03 -24.15
C ASN A 73 -4.72 -17.58 -24.23
N SER A 74 -3.82 -16.58 -24.14
CA SER A 74 -4.14 -15.15 -24.17
C SER A 74 -5.01 -14.66 -23.00
N HIS A 75 -5.02 -15.36 -21.86
CA HIS A 75 -5.63 -14.86 -20.64
C HIS A 75 -4.67 -13.95 -19.87
N PRO A 76 -5.12 -12.82 -19.31
CA PRO A 76 -4.24 -11.96 -18.52
C PRO A 76 -3.67 -12.69 -17.30
N LEU A 77 -2.37 -12.55 -17.09
CA LEU A 77 -1.74 -13.04 -15.87
C LEU A 77 -2.04 -12.10 -14.71
N MET A 78 -2.05 -12.64 -13.49
CA MET A 78 -2.49 -11.92 -12.30
C MET A 78 -1.45 -12.02 -11.19
N THR A 79 -1.29 -10.92 -10.46
CA THR A 79 -0.59 -10.86 -9.17
C THR A 79 -1.61 -10.66 -8.06
N HIS A 80 -1.62 -11.57 -7.10
CA HIS A 80 -2.37 -11.43 -5.85
C HIS A 80 -1.46 -10.84 -4.78
N LEU A 81 -1.66 -9.57 -4.45
CA LEU A 81 -0.94 -8.93 -3.35
C LEU A 81 -1.82 -8.98 -2.10
N LYS A 82 -1.28 -9.53 -1.02
CA LYS A 82 -1.93 -9.65 0.28
C LYS A 82 -1.20 -8.79 1.30
N LEU A 83 -1.93 -7.86 1.90
CA LEU A 83 -1.51 -7.08 3.07
C LEU A 83 -2.07 -7.77 4.30
N ARG A 84 -1.20 -8.50 5.01
CA ARG A 84 -1.60 -9.35 6.12
C ARG A 84 -1.84 -8.53 7.38
N ASN A 85 -2.89 -8.88 8.11
CA ASN A 85 -3.26 -8.28 9.39
C ASN A 85 -3.38 -6.75 9.36
N LEU A 86 -3.74 -6.18 8.21
CA LEU A 86 -3.93 -4.74 8.07
C LEU A 86 -5.01 -4.20 9.02
N TYR A 87 -6.00 -5.05 9.34
CA TYR A 87 -7.05 -4.75 10.29
C TYR A 87 -7.05 -5.70 11.48
N GLY A 88 -7.02 -5.16 12.69
CA GLY A 88 -7.00 -5.92 13.94
C GLY A 88 -8.23 -5.66 14.79
N PRO A 89 -8.53 -6.52 15.78
CA PRO A 89 -9.69 -6.34 16.64
C PRO A 89 -9.59 -5.05 17.45
N ARG A 90 -10.67 -4.25 17.48
CA ARG A 90 -10.84 -3.22 18.51
C ARG A 90 -11.49 -3.86 19.72
N GLN A 91 -10.98 -3.63 20.92
CA GLN A 91 -11.69 -4.07 22.12
C GLN A 91 -13.11 -3.46 22.15
N ASN A 92 -14.11 -4.32 22.30
CA ASN A 92 -15.50 -4.04 22.71
C ASN A 92 -16.52 -3.48 21.72
N ASN A 93 -16.35 -3.49 20.38
CA ASN A 93 -17.33 -2.78 19.52
C ASN A 93 -17.66 -3.36 18.12
N ASN A 94 -17.46 -4.67 17.83
CA ASN A 94 -17.66 -5.24 16.47
C ASN A 94 -17.00 -4.41 15.36
N LYS A 95 -15.87 -3.79 15.68
CA LYS A 95 -15.10 -2.93 14.78
C LYS A 95 -13.67 -3.44 14.73
N ARG A 96 -13.06 -3.34 13.57
CA ARG A 96 -11.63 -3.56 13.38
C ARG A 96 -10.95 -2.22 13.14
N VAL A 97 -9.74 -2.08 13.68
CA VAL A 97 -8.91 -0.88 13.54
C VAL A 97 -7.75 -1.18 12.62
N LEU A 98 -7.41 -0.21 11.78
CA LEU A 98 -6.19 -0.21 11.00
C LEU A 98 -4.98 -0.41 11.92
N GLN A 99 -4.14 -1.41 11.61
CA GLN A 99 -2.96 -1.76 12.41
C GLN A 99 -1.67 -1.14 11.88
N HIS A 100 -1.64 -0.84 10.58
CA HIS A 100 -0.52 -0.20 9.90
C HIS A 100 -1.03 0.57 8.69
N ASN A 101 -0.35 1.63 8.27
CA ASN A 101 -0.78 2.41 7.11
C ASN A 101 0.11 2.11 5.90
N TYR A 102 -0.49 1.72 4.78
CA TYR A 102 0.26 1.60 3.52
C TYR A 102 -0.04 2.78 2.58
N ARG A 103 0.96 3.32 1.90
CA ARG A 103 0.76 4.27 0.81
C ARG A 103 1.10 3.59 -0.49
N LEU A 104 0.12 3.49 -1.40
CA LEU A 104 0.32 2.86 -2.68
C LEU A 104 0.57 3.95 -3.72
N GLU A 105 1.57 3.75 -4.56
CA GLU A 105 1.84 4.60 -5.72
C GLU A 105 1.95 3.71 -6.95
N THR A 106 1.12 4.00 -7.96
CA THR A 106 1.13 3.29 -9.23
C THR A 106 2.18 3.87 -10.18
N ARG A 107 2.53 3.11 -11.24
CA ARG A 107 3.52 3.51 -12.25
C ARG A 107 3.18 4.84 -12.94
N ASP A 108 1.89 5.10 -13.13
CA ASP A 108 1.36 6.35 -13.68
C ASP A 108 1.22 7.46 -12.64
N ARG A 109 1.85 7.30 -11.45
CA ARG A 109 1.90 8.25 -10.33
C ARG A 109 0.52 8.59 -9.77
N SER A 110 -0.41 7.63 -9.81
CA SER A 110 -1.69 7.77 -9.12
C SER A 110 -1.51 7.28 -7.68
N PRO A 111 -1.55 8.18 -6.67
CA PRO A 111 -1.49 7.76 -5.29
C PRO A 111 -2.82 7.10 -4.90
N LEU A 112 -2.71 5.98 -4.20
CA LEU A 112 -3.81 5.27 -3.56
C LEU A 112 -3.48 5.22 -2.07
N SER A 113 -4.18 6.05 -1.31
CA SER A 113 -3.95 6.20 0.14
C SER A 113 -5.26 6.38 0.87
N GLY A 114 -5.19 6.31 2.21
CA GLY A 114 -6.28 6.72 3.07
C GLY A 114 -7.11 5.58 3.62
N TRP A 115 -6.54 4.38 3.84
CA TRP A 115 -7.22 3.25 4.48
C TRP A 115 -8.12 3.67 5.64
N LEU A 116 -9.33 3.10 5.70
CA LEU A 116 -10.26 3.42 6.77
C LEU A 116 -9.62 3.07 8.10
N GLU A 117 -9.60 4.03 9.04
CA GLU A 117 -9.07 3.78 10.38
C GLU A 117 -9.91 2.72 11.11
N ASN A 118 -11.22 2.69 10.85
CA ASN A 118 -12.16 1.77 11.48
C ASN A 118 -13.09 1.15 10.43
N ILE A 119 -13.30 -0.15 10.52
CA ILE A 119 -14.23 -0.91 9.67
C ILE A 119 -15.15 -1.80 10.51
N ILE A 120 -16.32 -2.14 9.98
CA ILE A 120 -17.25 -3.06 10.63
C ILE A 120 -16.68 -4.48 10.59
N ASP A 121 -16.86 -5.24 11.66
CA ASP A 121 -16.47 -6.64 11.74
C ASP A 121 -17.54 -7.54 11.11
N ASP A 122 -17.54 -7.57 9.78
CA ASP A 122 -18.32 -8.48 8.96
C ASP A 122 -17.43 -9.26 7.98
N ASN A 123 -17.97 -10.36 7.45
CA ASN A 123 -17.24 -11.24 6.56
C ASN A 123 -17.26 -10.64 5.15
N ASP A 124 -16.10 -10.15 4.72
CA ASP A 124 -15.75 -9.71 3.37
C ASP A 124 -16.37 -8.39 2.90
N HIS A 125 -15.53 -7.45 2.46
CA HIS A 125 -15.94 -6.15 1.92
C HIS A 125 -15.11 -5.76 0.68
N ASP A 126 -15.77 -5.29 -0.37
CA ASP A 126 -15.11 -4.62 -1.49
C ASP A 126 -14.71 -3.19 -1.05
N LEU A 127 -13.41 -2.96 -0.95
CA LEU A 127 -12.84 -1.68 -0.51
C LEU A 127 -12.62 -0.71 -1.68
N SER A 128 -12.84 -1.15 -2.93
CA SER A 128 -12.60 -0.33 -4.13
C SER A 128 -13.43 0.97 -4.09
N LYS A 129 -14.69 0.89 -3.63
CA LYS A 129 -15.58 2.05 -3.46
C LYS A 129 -15.13 3.02 -2.36
N LEU A 130 -14.44 2.50 -1.34
CA LEU A 130 -13.91 3.33 -0.24
C LEU A 130 -12.69 4.13 -0.72
N ILE A 131 -11.85 3.53 -1.54
CA ILE A 131 -10.63 4.14 -2.08
C ILE A 131 -10.93 5.29 -3.05
N ASP A 132 -11.98 5.17 -3.87
CA ASP A 132 -12.47 6.28 -4.72
C ASP A 132 -12.92 7.50 -3.91
N THR A 133 -13.45 7.29 -2.71
CA THR A 133 -13.87 8.38 -1.81
C THR A 133 -12.66 9.02 -1.12
N MET A 134 -11.59 8.26 -0.90
CA MET A 134 -10.38 8.69 -0.18
C MET A 134 -9.39 9.47 -1.04
N SER A 135 -9.38 9.22 -2.36
CA SER A 135 -8.64 10.03 -3.34
C SER A 135 -9.09 11.50 -3.35
N HIS A 136 -10.34 11.78 -2.95
CA HIS A 136 -10.91 13.13 -2.89
C HIS A 136 -10.69 13.84 -1.54
N PHE A 137 -10.42 13.12 -0.46
CA PHE A 137 -10.25 13.71 0.89
C PHE A 137 -8.85 14.27 1.14
N SER A 138 -7.84 13.87 0.37
CA SER A 138 -6.45 14.35 0.55
C SER A 138 -6.24 15.80 0.09
N SER A 139 -7.22 16.44 -0.55
CA SER A 139 -7.18 17.88 -0.88
C SER A 139 -7.77 18.79 0.21
N HIS A 140 -8.40 18.24 1.25
CA HIS A 140 -9.02 19.01 2.34
C HIS A 140 -8.20 19.02 3.64
N ALA A 141 -7.07 18.32 3.71
CA ALA A 141 -6.20 18.29 4.90
C ALA A 141 -5.05 19.32 4.86
N GLU A 142 -4.99 20.23 3.87
CA GLU A 142 -4.00 21.33 3.81
C GLU A 142 -4.61 22.71 4.12
N ASN A 143 -5.47 22.81 5.14
CA ASN A 143 -5.93 24.12 5.63
C ASN A 143 -5.98 24.18 7.15
N ASN A 144 -4.83 23.99 7.81
CA ASN A 144 -4.53 24.74 9.04
C ASN A 144 -3.06 24.66 9.45
N SER A 145 -2.23 25.50 8.83
CA SER A 145 -1.08 26.15 9.50
C SER A 145 -0.55 27.31 8.64
N ARG A 146 -1.24 28.46 8.70
CA ARG A 146 -0.67 29.80 8.53
C ARG A 146 -0.04 30.15 9.89
N LEU A 147 1.17 30.65 10.09
CA LEU A 147 2.16 31.41 9.33
C LEU A 147 3.53 31.11 9.96
N GLU A 148 4.63 31.11 9.21
CA GLU A 148 5.63 32.20 9.23
C GLU A 148 6.65 31.99 8.09
N ASP A 149 6.99 33.12 7.50
CA ASP A 149 7.77 33.36 6.30
C ASP A 149 9.22 33.66 6.69
N VAL A 150 10.21 32.87 6.25
CA VAL A 150 11.58 33.37 6.02
C VAL A 150 12.26 32.57 4.89
N SER A 151 12.65 33.31 3.86
CA SER A 151 13.53 32.99 2.74
C SER A 151 14.84 32.23 3.07
N SER A 152 15.30 31.35 2.19
CA SER A 152 16.58 31.51 1.44
C SER A 152 16.97 30.25 0.65
N SER A 153 17.49 30.51 -0.55
CA SER A 153 17.98 29.61 -1.60
C SER A 153 19.15 28.71 -1.21
N TYR A 154 19.19 27.45 -1.68
CA TYR A 154 20.39 26.82 -2.24
C TYR A 154 20.04 25.71 -3.25
N ARG A 155 20.64 25.81 -4.44
CA ARG A 155 20.79 24.72 -5.43
C ARG A 155 21.93 23.79 -5.00
N SER A 156 21.79 22.48 -5.19
CA SER A 156 22.85 21.61 -5.75
C SER A 156 22.35 20.17 -6.01
N ASN A 157 23.07 19.49 -6.92
CA ASN A 157 22.76 18.29 -7.70
C ASN A 157 22.56 16.96 -6.93
N PRO A 158 21.94 15.93 -7.57
CA PRO A 158 21.77 14.61 -6.98
C PRO A 158 23.00 13.71 -7.18
N THR A 159 23.37 12.91 -6.17
CA THR A 159 24.39 11.85 -6.28
C THR A 159 24.10 10.75 -5.24
N PHE A 160 23.70 9.59 -5.77
CA PHE A 160 23.91 8.18 -5.39
C PHE A 160 23.55 7.63 -3.97
N PHE A 161 22.97 6.43 -4.01
CA PHE A 161 22.46 5.55 -2.94
C PHE A 161 23.31 5.43 -1.67
N THR A 162 22.64 5.38 -0.51
CA THR A 162 23.06 4.61 0.68
C THR A 162 21.87 4.24 1.57
N THR A 163 21.76 2.97 1.94
CA THR A 163 21.01 2.47 3.10
C THR A 163 21.86 2.70 4.36
N GLU A 164 21.36 3.47 5.34
CA GLU A 164 21.95 3.49 6.68
C GLU A 164 20.95 2.95 7.70
N GLY A 165 21.11 1.67 8.05
CA GLY A 165 20.62 1.13 9.31
C GLY A 165 21.63 1.41 10.40
N LYS A 166 21.26 2.21 11.40
CA LYS A 166 22.05 2.37 12.63
C LYS A 166 21.49 1.44 13.70
N TYR A 167 22.25 0.39 14.00
CA TYR A 167 22.16 -0.31 15.28
C TYR A 167 22.74 0.58 16.38
N ALA A 168 21.99 0.71 17.48
CA ALA A 168 22.51 1.20 18.75
C ALA A 168 23.23 0.07 19.50
N LYS A 169 24.39 0.38 20.07
CA LYS A 169 24.68 0.27 21.51
C LYS A 169 25.82 1.20 21.88
#